data_AF-A0A813K2N8-F1
#
_entry.id   AF-A0A813K2N8-F1
#
_cell.length_a   1.000
_cell.length_b   1.000
_cell.length_c   1.000
_cell.angle_alpha   90.00
_cell.angle_beta   90.00
_cell.angle_gamma   90.00
#
_symmetry.space_group_name_H-M   'P 1'
#
loop_
_entity.id
_entity.type
_entity.pdbx_description
1 polymer ?
#
loop_
_entity_poly.entity_id
_entity_poly.type
_entity_poly.pdbx_seq_one_letter_code
_entity_poly.pdbx_strand_id
1 'polypeptide(L)'
;LGHCGKGPNCNVVGGSQGRSIVVKGLKKMSKIEALIMDHIEGFEQNAVQKKVAKLKYTARREEKPADRLAKIAEALALLGPEAKASASEPTLFAQLLVMRARETVKSNAAAALKDAQTAIELVPDWAMGQIVLSQALEASTKIHEATEAMAAALKIGYGVDKQVMKRQLQRLERRAAEVPPLAIAPEEAPTASAAPTEDQREANPKSKAKARRSSSEDRAESSSKPEASDKKARRSSSSTPTAEKKAEEVIEEIVEELPEFQEWKIGAVKKVNHDCLRIEMSCSEKTVQNYAEDIWHIDLLAEMDEFGDEQVRRSYTPVSSATQLSQGFLDLMVKVVPGGRMSQHVASLQQGATMLVSQPHITLSPSEYRGGVVMIAGGSAVTVALQVCESILRLVERRNEDDALTMPVGMPGKEVHLFMCNKTAEDVLFADRFEELLQANPSFHVTHCLSQGQPPAPAT
;
A
#
# COMPACT_ATOMS: atom_id res chain seq x y z
N LEU A 1 -26.47 -25.98 11.74
CA LEU A 1 -27.21 -27.25 11.58
C LEU A 1 -28.70 -26.95 11.38
N GLY A 2 -29.31 -27.37 10.26
CA GLY A 2 -30.79 -27.32 10.09
C GLY A 2 -31.44 -25.99 9.67
N HIS A 3 -30.76 -25.15 8.89
CA HIS A 3 -31.32 -23.85 8.43
C HIS A 3 -31.47 -23.69 6.91
N CYS A 4 -31.31 -24.78 6.16
CA CYS A 4 -31.69 -24.84 4.74
C CYS A 4 -33.12 -24.32 4.54
N GLY A 5 -33.31 -23.40 3.59
CA GLY A 5 -34.62 -22.81 3.26
C GLY A 5 -34.95 -21.48 3.97
N LYS A 6 -34.10 -21.01 4.90
CA LYS A 6 -34.29 -19.72 5.60
C LYS A 6 -33.62 -18.52 4.91
N GLY A 7 -33.10 -18.69 3.69
CA GLY A 7 -32.27 -17.71 2.98
C GLY A 7 -30.88 -17.53 3.61
N PRO A 8 -30.05 -16.56 3.17
CA PRO A 8 -28.74 -16.30 3.76
C PRO A 8 -28.84 -16.12 5.27
N ASN A 9 -28.17 -16.99 6.01
CA ASN A 9 -28.16 -16.99 7.47
C ASN A 9 -26.76 -17.30 8.00
N CYS A 10 -26.49 -16.87 9.22
CA CYS A 10 -25.28 -17.23 9.94
C CYS A 10 -25.64 -17.73 11.34
N ASN A 11 -24.79 -18.59 11.88
CA ASN A 11 -24.79 -18.92 13.29
C ASN A 11 -23.84 -17.96 13.98
N VAL A 12 -24.36 -17.18 14.92
CA VAL A 12 -23.54 -16.39 15.82
C VAL A 12 -23.41 -17.15 17.13
N VAL A 13 -22.18 -17.36 17.59
CA VAL A 13 -21.88 -17.95 18.89
C VAL A 13 -21.34 -16.83 19.76
N GLY A 14 -22.07 -16.45 20.82
CA GLY A 14 -21.73 -15.28 21.64
C GLY A 14 -21.80 -15.54 23.14
N GLY A 15 -20.90 -14.87 23.88
CA GLY A 15 -20.86 -14.78 25.34
C GLY A 15 -20.18 -15.95 26.07
N SER A 16 -19.81 -15.73 27.33
CA SER A 16 -19.16 -16.68 28.25
C SER A 16 -19.94 -18.00 28.50
N GLN A 17 -21.13 -18.15 27.90
CA GLN A 17 -21.99 -19.33 27.99
C GLN A 17 -22.22 -20.06 26.65
N GLY A 18 -21.54 -19.67 25.57
CA GLY A 18 -21.51 -20.44 24.31
C GLY A 18 -22.87 -20.61 23.60
N ARG A 19 -23.81 -19.68 23.78
CA ARG A 19 -25.16 -19.82 23.21
C ARG A 19 -25.14 -19.46 21.71
N SER A 20 -25.57 -20.40 20.86
CA SER A 20 -25.67 -20.20 19.42
C SER A 20 -27.02 -19.60 19.02
N ILE A 21 -27.00 -18.44 18.36
CA ILE A 21 -28.17 -17.74 17.82
C ILE A 21 -28.09 -17.74 16.29
N VAL A 22 -29.21 -18.04 15.63
CA VAL A 22 -29.30 -18.14 14.18
C VAL A 22 -29.89 -16.85 13.62
N VAL A 23 -29.09 -16.04 12.94
CA VAL A 23 -29.56 -14.81 12.28
C VAL A 23 -29.89 -15.08 10.82
N LYS A 24 -31.13 -14.81 10.42
CA LYS A 24 -31.67 -15.12 9.08
C LYS A 24 -31.87 -13.86 8.24
N GLY A 25 -31.90 -14.04 6.92
CA GLY A 25 -32.29 -12.98 5.99
C GLY A 25 -31.22 -11.91 5.77
N LEU A 26 -29.94 -12.31 5.81
CA LEU A 26 -28.75 -11.50 5.53
C LEU A 26 -28.61 -11.22 4.02
N LYS A 27 -29.62 -10.57 3.43
CA LYS A 27 -29.66 -10.25 1.99
C LYS A 27 -29.13 -8.86 1.65
N LYS A 28 -28.82 -8.04 2.66
CA LYS A 28 -28.37 -6.65 2.51
C LYS A 28 -27.11 -6.44 3.34
N MET A 29 -26.13 -5.73 2.77
CA MET A 29 -24.89 -5.38 3.47
C MET A 29 -25.15 -4.67 4.81
N SER A 30 -26.13 -3.78 4.86
CA SER A 30 -26.51 -3.08 6.09
C SER A 30 -26.94 -4.00 7.25
N LYS A 31 -27.50 -5.18 6.94
CA LYS A 31 -27.84 -6.16 7.98
C LYS A 31 -26.61 -6.91 8.48
N ILE A 32 -25.62 -7.12 7.61
CA ILE A 32 -24.34 -7.74 7.99
C ILE A 32 -23.53 -6.74 8.83
N GLU A 33 -23.52 -5.46 8.44
CA GLU A 33 -22.91 -4.39 9.23
C GLU A 33 -23.51 -4.31 10.64
N ALA A 34 -24.85 -4.27 10.75
CA ALA A 34 -25.53 -4.28 12.05
C ALA A 34 -25.18 -5.52 12.86
N LEU A 35 -25.17 -6.69 12.23
CA LEU A 35 -24.79 -7.94 12.88
C LEU A 35 -23.37 -7.89 13.48
N ILE A 36 -22.41 -7.37 12.71
CA ILE A 36 -21.02 -7.23 13.14
C ILE A 36 -20.94 -6.27 14.33
N MET A 37 -21.56 -5.10 14.24
CA MET A 37 -21.59 -4.11 15.32
C MET A 37 -22.23 -4.66 16.61
N ASP A 38 -23.26 -5.50 16.47
CA ASP A 38 -23.97 -6.08 17.62
C ASP A 38 -23.19 -7.19 18.33
N HIS A 39 -22.23 -7.86 17.65
CA HIS A 39 -21.62 -9.10 18.14
C HIS A 39 -20.08 -9.06 18.23
N ILE A 40 -19.42 -8.10 17.61
CA ILE A 40 -17.98 -7.88 17.76
C ILE A 40 -17.80 -6.70 18.71
N GLU A 41 -17.47 -7.00 19.96
CA GLU A 41 -17.30 -6.01 21.02
C GLU A 41 -16.25 -4.96 20.62
N GLY A 42 -16.59 -3.68 20.77
CA GLY A 42 -15.72 -2.56 20.40
C GLY A 42 -15.66 -2.25 18.91
N PHE A 43 -16.39 -2.98 18.04
CA PHE A 43 -16.47 -2.63 16.63
C PHE A 43 -17.49 -1.51 16.38
N GLU A 44 -16.99 -0.31 16.09
CA GLU A 44 -17.81 0.82 15.64
C GLU A 44 -17.39 1.27 14.23
N GLN A 45 -18.38 1.62 13.41
CA GLN A 45 -18.13 2.24 12.11
C GLN A 45 -19.03 3.47 11.95
N ASN A 46 -18.40 4.62 11.69
CA ASN A 46 -19.13 5.85 11.42
C ASN A 46 -19.29 6.14 9.91
N ALA A 47 -20.23 7.04 9.58
CA ALA A 47 -20.54 7.37 8.19
C ALA A 47 -19.36 8.03 7.43
N VAL A 48 -18.48 8.74 8.14
CA VAL A 48 -17.30 9.37 7.56
C VAL A 48 -16.28 8.31 7.16
N GLN A 49 -15.95 7.39 8.06
CA GLN A 49 -15.07 6.25 7.82
C GLN A 49 -15.54 5.43 6.61
N LYS A 50 -16.85 5.19 6.48
CA LYS A 50 -17.43 4.47 5.34
C LYS A 50 -17.20 5.20 3.99
N LYS A 51 -17.42 6.51 3.97
CA LYS A 51 -17.20 7.33 2.77
C LYS A 51 -15.71 7.40 2.41
N VAL A 52 -14.85 7.63 3.40
CA VAL A 52 -13.40 7.66 3.23
C VAL A 52 -12.88 6.31 2.73
N ALA A 53 -13.34 5.19 3.30
CA ALA A 53 -12.96 3.86 2.83
C ALA A 53 -13.33 3.62 1.37
N LYS A 54 -14.52 4.07 0.93
CA LYS A 54 -14.93 4.00 -0.48
C LYS A 54 -14.03 4.84 -1.38
N LEU A 55 -13.66 6.05 -0.96
CA LEU A 55 -12.73 6.91 -1.70
C LEU A 55 -11.32 6.33 -1.77
N LYS A 56 -10.79 5.78 -0.67
CA LYS A 56 -9.52 5.03 -0.67
C LYS A 56 -9.55 3.88 -1.66
N TYR A 57 -10.63 3.09 -1.65
CA TYR A 57 -10.81 1.98 -2.58
C TYR A 57 -10.81 2.45 -4.04
N THR A 58 -11.57 3.51 -4.34
CA THR A 58 -11.61 4.08 -5.69
C THR A 58 -10.26 4.66 -6.10
N ALA A 59 -9.56 5.38 -5.22
CA ALA A 59 -8.25 5.95 -5.50
C ALA A 59 -7.21 4.86 -5.85
N ARG A 60 -7.19 3.73 -5.14
CA ARG A 60 -6.25 2.62 -5.43
C ARG A 60 -6.47 1.96 -6.80
N ARG A 61 -7.64 2.14 -7.41
CA ARG A 61 -8.03 1.53 -8.69
C ARG A 61 -8.06 2.53 -9.84
N GLU A 62 -7.73 3.78 -9.56
CA GLU A 62 -7.75 4.85 -10.55
C GLU A 62 -6.38 4.90 -11.24
N GLU A 63 -6.39 4.88 -12.56
CA GLU A 63 -5.18 4.77 -13.37
C GLU A 63 -4.43 6.10 -13.44
N LYS A 64 -5.17 7.21 -13.45
CA LYS A 64 -4.60 8.55 -13.61
C LYS A 64 -4.16 9.12 -12.26
N PRO A 65 -2.88 9.53 -12.11
CA PRO A 65 -2.38 10.11 -10.85
C PRO A 65 -3.17 11.34 -10.37
N ALA A 66 -3.61 12.20 -11.30
CA ALA A 66 -4.40 13.38 -10.98
C ALA A 66 -5.77 13.01 -10.36
N ASP A 67 -6.43 11.99 -10.92
CA ASP A 67 -7.73 11.53 -10.43
C ASP A 67 -7.58 10.77 -9.09
N ARG A 68 -6.47 10.03 -8.90
CA ARG A 68 -6.10 9.47 -7.59
C ARG A 68 -5.98 10.55 -6.52
N LEU A 69 -5.21 11.60 -6.80
CA LEU A 69 -5.02 12.74 -5.90
C LEU A 69 -6.33 13.45 -5.60
N ALA A 70 -7.22 13.62 -6.58
CA ALA A 70 -8.53 14.21 -6.37
C ALA A 70 -9.39 13.41 -5.38
N LYS A 71 -9.40 12.07 -5.49
CA LYS A 71 -10.12 11.20 -4.54
C LYS A 71 -9.50 11.21 -3.14
N ILE A 72 -8.18 11.28 -3.04
CA ILE A 72 -7.48 11.41 -1.75
C ILE A 72 -7.81 12.77 -1.11
N ALA A 73 -7.84 13.85 -1.89
CA ALA A 73 -8.21 15.18 -1.41
C ALA A 73 -9.67 15.23 -0.93
N GLU A 74 -10.60 14.61 -1.67
CA GLU A 74 -12.00 14.47 -1.24
C GLU A 74 -12.10 13.71 0.10
N ALA A 75 -11.33 12.63 0.25
CA ALA A 75 -11.31 11.86 1.49
C ALA A 75 -10.77 12.65 2.68
N LEU A 76 -9.69 13.42 2.47
CA LEU A 76 -9.12 14.30 3.49
C LEU A 76 -10.12 15.40 3.90
N ALA A 77 -10.84 15.98 2.93
CA ALA A 77 -11.86 16.99 3.20
C ALA A 77 -13.01 16.46 4.09
N LEU A 78 -13.36 15.18 3.98
CA LEU A 78 -14.36 14.54 4.85
C LEU A 78 -13.92 14.44 6.32
N LEU A 79 -12.61 14.34 6.59
CA LEU A 79 -12.07 14.34 7.96
C LEU A 79 -12.04 15.76 8.56
N GLY A 80 -12.07 16.79 7.72
CA GLY A 80 -12.04 18.19 8.10
C GLY A 80 -10.62 18.75 8.27
N PRO A 81 -10.46 19.87 8.98
CA PRO A 81 -9.16 20.50 9.19
C PRO A 81 -8.17 19.56 9.87
N GLU A 82 -6.88 19.73 9.58
CA GLU A 82 -5.78 18.89 10.07
C GLU A 82 -5.84 18.64 11.60
N ALA A 83 -5.98 19.70 12.40
CA ALA A 83 -6.10 19.56 13.86
C ALA A 83 -7.28 18.69 14.30
N LYS A 84 -8.42 18.76 13.59
CA LYS A 84 -9.59 17.92 13.88
C LYS A 84 -9.32 16.48 13.45
N ALA A 85 -8.82 16.28 12.22
CA ALA A 85 -8.53 14.95 11.68
C ALA A 85 -7.52 14.19 12.55
N SER A 86 -6.45 14.85 12.97
CA SER A 86 -5.43 14.33 13.89
C SER A 86 -6.02 13.92 15.24
N ALA A 87 -6.98 14.67 15.76
CA ALA A 87 -7.59 14.38 17.06
C ALA A 87 -8.66 13.27 16.98
N SER A 88 -9.52 13.28 15.96
CA SER A 88 -10.68 12.39 15.90
C SER A 88 -10.41 11.07 15.17
N GLU A 89 -9.56 11.09 14.15
CA GLU A 89 -9.31 9.94 13.26
C GLU A 89 -7.81 9.82 12.90
N PRO A 90 -6.89 9.80 13.89
CA PRO A 90 -5.44 9.91 13.66
C PRO A 90 -4.91 8.85 12.68
N THR A 91 -5.34 7.59 12.83
CA THR A 91 -4.90 6.50 11.96
C THR A 91 -5.42 6.65 10.54
N LEU A 92 -6.70 7.01 10.36
CA LEU A 92 -7.28 7.16 9.03
C LEU A 92 -6.70 8.39 8.31
N PHE A 93 -6.43 9.45 9.05
CA PHE A 93 -5.76 10.64 8.54
C PHE A 93 -4.32 10.33 8.10
N ALA A 94 -3.52 9.67 8.95
CA ALA A 94 -2.17 9.23 8.61
C ALA A 94 -2.13 8.33 7.35
N GLN A 95 -3.11 7.43 7.20
CA GLN A 95 -3.22 6.60 5.99
C GLN A 95 -3.43 7.43 4.72
N LEU A 96 -4.30 8.45 4.76
CA LEU A 96 -4.54 9.33 3.61
C LEU A 96 -3.32 10.20 3.30
N LEU A 97 -2.61 10.68 4.33
CA LEU A 97 -1.36 11.42 4.16
C LEU A 97 -0.29 10.57 3.48
N VAL A 98 -0.10 9.32 3.91
CA VAL A 98 0.83 8.39 3.26
C VAL A 98 0.44 8.08 1.81
N MET A 99 -0.86 7.92 1.53
CA MET A 99 -1.35 7.77 0.15
C MET A 99 -1.00 9.00 -0.69
N ARG A 100 -1.25 10.21 -0.17
CA ARG A 100 -0.93 11.47 -0.87
C ARG A 100 0.57 11.63 -1.09
N ALA A 101 1.38 11.37 -0.05
CA ALA A 101 2.83 11.46 -0.11
C ALA A 101 3.43 10.56 -1.20
N ARG A 102 2.95 9.32 -1.34
CA ARG A 102 3.40 8.42 -2.43
C ARG A 102 3.09 8.97 -3.82
N GLU A 103 1.91 9.55 -4.01
CA GLU A 103 1.53 10.12 -5.30
C GLU A 103 2.32 11.40 -5.62
N THR A 104 2.73 12.17 -4.61
CA THR A 104 3.43 13.44 -4.80
C THR A 104 4.95 13.36 -4.69
N VAL A 105 5.54 12.25 -4.21
CA VAL A 105 6.99 12.18 -3.92
C VAL A 105 7.87 12.55 -5.11
N LYS A 106 7.48 12.16 -6.33
CA LYS A 106 8.23 12.47 -7.56
C LYS A 106 8.02 13.90 -8.05
N SER A 107 6.82 14.47 -7.85
CA SER A 107 6.44 15.78 -8.41
C SER A 107 6.61 16.94 -7.42
N ASN A 108 6.54 16.66 -6.12
CA ASN A 108 6.64 17.61 -5.02
C ASN A 108 7.15 16.91 -3.74
N ALA A 109 8.46 16.69 -3.67
CA ALA A 109 9.12 16.01 -2.56
C ALA A 109 8.89 16.72 -1.20
N ALA A 110 8.85 18.05 -1.18
CA ALA A 110 8.62 18.83 0.05
C ALA A 110 7.22 18.59 0.65
N ALA A 111 6.18 18.57 -0.20
CA ALA A 111 4.82 18.26 0.25
C ALA A 111 4.71 16.79 0.72
N ALA A 112 5.32 15.86 -0.02
CA ALA A 112 5.36 14.45 0.36
C ALA A 112 6.07 14.23 1.71
N LEU A 113 7.16 14.95 1.95
CA LEU A 113 7.92 14.89 3.20
C LEU A 113 7.07 15.37 4.37
N LYS A 114 6.40 16.51 4.23
CA LYS A 114 5.49 17.02 5.26
C LYS A 114 4.40 16.00 5.60
N ASP A 115 3.72 15.46 4.59
CA ASP A 115 2.67 14.46 4.79
C ASP A 115 3.19 13.20 5.48
N ALA A 116 4.36 12.70 5.09
CA ALA A 116 4.96 11.51 5.67
C ALA A 116 5.41 11.74 7.13
N GLN A 117 5.97 12.92 7.44
CA GLN A 117 6.34 13.31 8.81
C GLN A 117 5.11 13.36 9.71
N THR A 118 4.06 14.09 9.30
CA THR A 118 2.81 14.17 10.06
C THR A 118 2.17 12.80 10.24
N ALA A 119 2.19 11.93 9.23
CA ALA A 119 1.68 10.57 9.37
C ALA A 119 2.44 9.74 10.42
N ILE A 120 3.77 9.90 10.52
CA ILE A 120 4.61 9.22 11.50
C ILE A 120 4.49 9.83 12.90
N GLU A 121 4.28 11.13 13.02
CA GLU A 121 3.94 11.75 14.31
C GLU A 121 2.63 11.19 14.88
N LEU A 122 1.64 10.93 14.00
CA LEU A 122 0.35 10.36 14.40
C LEU A 122 0.42 8.86 14.69
N VAL A 123 1.23 8.11 13.94
CA VAL A 123 1.34 6.65 14.04
C VAL A 123 2.82 6.22 13.92
N PRO A 124 3.63 6.40 14.98
CA PRO A 124 5.09 6.24 14.91
C PRO A 124 5.53 4.80 14.64
N ASP A 125 4.77 3.83 15.14
CA ASP A 125 5.06 2.41 14.97
C ASP A 125 4.66 1.88 13.58
N TRP A 126 4.50 2.73 12.56
CA TRP A 126 4.04 2.35 11.23
C TRP A 126 5.15 2.15 10.18
N ALA A 127 5.48 0.89 9.88
CA ALA A 127 6.56 0.54 8.94
C ALA A 127 6.34 1.12 7.55
N MET A 128 5.13 1.02 6.98
CA MET A 128 4.87 1.64 5.67
C MET A 128 4.93 3.16 5.71
N GLY A 129 4.55 3.78 6.82
CA GLY A 129 4.75 5.21 7.02
C GLY A 129 6.24 5.57 7.01
N GLN A 130 7.06 4.78 7.69
CA GLN A 130 8.51 4.98 7.78
C GLN A 130 9.20 4.77 6.43
N ILE A 131 8.75 3.79 5.63
CA ILE A 131 9.22 3.59 4.24
C ILE A 131 8.91 4.82 3.39
N VAL A 132 7.69 5.35 3.48
CA VAL A 132 7.30 6.53 2.68
C VAL A 132 8.01 7.79 3.15
N LEU A 133 8.23 7.93 4.46
CA LEU A 133 9.08 8.97 5.02
C LEU A 133 10.51 8.87 4.48
N SER A 134 11.10 7.67 4.49
CA SER A 134 12.43 7.41 3.92
C SER A 134 12.48 7.80 2.44
N GLN A 135 11.50 7.42 1.63
CA GLN A 135 11.41 7.79 0.21
C GLN A 135 11.28 9.30 0.01
N ALA A 136 10.48 9.99 0.83
CA ALA A 136 10.32 11.43 0.74
C ALA A 136 11.57 12.21 1.19
N LEU A 137 12.27 11.71 2.22
CA LEU A 137 13.56 12.23 2.67
C LEU A 137 14.63 12.04 1.60
N GLU A 138 14.69 10.87 0.98
CA GLU A 138 15.60 10.56 -0.11
C GLU A 138 15.36 11.49 -1.31
N ALA A 139 14.09 11.65 -1.71
CA ALA A 139 13.69 12.58 -2.78
C ALA A 139 14.01 14.05 -2.43
N SER A 140 14.08 14.37 -1.13
CA SER A 140 14.49 15.68 -0.62
C SER A 140 15.99 15.78 -0.34
N THR A 141 16.81 14.83 -0.84
CA THR A 141 18.28 14.77 -0.67
C THR A 141 18.78 14.60 0.78
N LYS A 142 17.89 14.26 1.72
CA LYS A 142 18.19 14.03 3.13
C LYS A 142 18.55 12.56 3.38
N ILE A 143 19.67 12.11 2.82
CA ILE A 143 20.01 10.66 2.74
C ILE A 143 20.25 10.03 4.12
N HIS A 144 20.87 10.73 5.06
CA HIS A 144 21.09 10.24 6.43
C HIS A 144 19.75 10.00 7.15
N GLU A 145 18.87 11.01 7.17
CA GLU A 145 17.51 10.88 7.75
C GLU A 145 16.70 9.77 7.03
N ALA A 146 16.85 9.64 5.71
CA ALA A 146 16.18 8.59 4.94
C ALA A 146 16.65 7.19 5.38
N THR A 147 17.94 7.04 5.69
CA THR A 147 18.55 5.80 6.17
C THR A 147 18.01 5.45 7.56
N GLU A 148 17.93 6.43 8.47
CA GLU A 148 17.34 6.26 9.81
C GLU A 148 15.87 5.84 9.74
N ALA A 149 15.06 6.49 8.89
CA ALA A 149 13.67 6.12 8.68
C ALA A 149 13.52 4.70 8.12
N MET A 150 14.38 4.29 7.18
CA MET A 150 14.37 2.91 6.65
C MET A 150 14.80 1.89 7.71
N ALA A 151 15.79 2.21 8.55
CA ALA A 151 16.20 1.38 9.67
C ALA A 151 15.07 1.25 10.71
N ALA A 152 14.35 2.34 11.00
CA ALA A 152 13.16 2.33 11.85
C ALA A 152 12.05 1.45 11.25
N ALA A 153 11.80 1.53 9.94
CA ALA A 153 10.87 0.65 9.24
C ALA A 153 11.26 -0.83 9.38
N LEU A 154 12.56 -1.15 9.22
CA LEU A 154 13.09 -2.51 9.36
C LEU A 154 12.98 -3.01 10.80
N LYS A 155 13.23 -2.14 11.78
CA LYS A 155 13.09 -2.44 13.22
C LYS A 155 11.64 -2.73 13.58
N ILE A 156 10.69 -1.94 13.09
CA ILE A 156 9.27 -2.23 13.22
C ILE A 156 8.98 -3.57 12.54
N GLY A 157 9.45 -3.77 11.31
CA GLY A 157 9.52 -5.08 10.65
C GLY A 157 8.18 -5.76 10.32
N TYR A 158 7.04 -5.20 10.75
CA TYR A 158 5.70 -5.77 10.59
C TYR A 158 5.01 -5.26 9.31
N GLY A 159 4.60 -6.20 8.44
CA GLY A 159 3.78 -5.91 7.24
C GLY A 159 4.59 -5.47 6.04
N VAL A 160 5.88 -5.82 6.03
CA VAL A 160 6.90 -5.39 5.09
C VAL A 160 7.92 -6.50 4.90
N ASP A 161 8.51 -6.62 3.71
CA ASP A 161 9.56 -7.60 3.48
C ASP A 161 10.90 -7.14 4.05
N LYS A 162 11.35 -7.86 5.09
CA LYS A 162 12.65 -7.62 5.74
C LYS A 162 13.82 -7.78 4.76
N GLN A 163 13.75 -8.64 3.75
CA GLN A 163 14.85 -8.81 2.79
C GLN A 163 14.94 -7.63 1.83
N VAL A 164 13.84 -7.25 1.18
CA VAL A 164 13.78 -6.03 0.35
C VAL A 164 14.20 -4.79 1.14
N MET A 165 13.67 -4.61 2.35
CA MET A 165 14.03 -3.47 3.19
C MET A 165 15.52 -3.47 3.56
N LYS A 166 16.10 -4.63 3.88
CA LYS A 166 17.56 -4.72 4.14
C LYS A 166 18.38 -4.29 2.93
N ARG A 167 17.98 -4.67 1.72
CA ARG A 167 18.67 -4.24 0.49
C ARG A 167 18.50 -2.74 0.24
N GLN A 168 17.29 -2.22 0.44
CA GLN A 168 17.03 -0.77 0.33
C GLN A 168 17.83 0.02 1.37
N LEU A 169 17.93 -0.48 2.60
CA LEU A 169 18.75 0.10 3.65
C LEU A 169 20.22 0.10 3.28
N GLN A 170 20.77 -1.04 2.83
CA GLN A 170 22.17 -1.12 2.37
C GLN A 170 22.46 -0.16 1.20
N ARG A 171 21.51 0.03 0.29
CA ARG A 171 21.61 1.02 -0.79
C ARG A 171 21.68 2.45 -0.24
N LEU A 172 20.81 2.77 0.72
CA LEU A 172 20.79 4.07 1.38
C LEU A 172 22.07 4.33 2.19
N GLU A 173 22.54 3.34 2.95
CA GLU A 173 23.79 3.41 3.73
C GLU A 173 25.00 3.68 2.82
N ARG A 174 25.09 3.02 1.66
CA ARG A 174 26.15 3.27 0.68
C ARG A 174 26.11 4.72 0.17
N ARG A 175 24.92 5.20 -0.19
CA ARG A 175 24.73 6.60 -0.65
C ARG A 175 24.99 7.61 0.46
N ALA A 176 24.64 7.30 1.70
CA ALA A 176 24.92 8.12 2.86
C ALA A 176 26.43 8.23 3.12
N ALA A 177 27.20 7.17 2.84
CA ALA A 177 28.67 7.19 2.93
C ALA A 177 29.33 8.05 1.83
N GLU A 178 28.68 8.17 0.66
CA GLU A 178 29.14 9.02 -0.45
C GLU A 178 28.83 10.51 -0.26
N VAL A 179 27.85 10.83 0.61
CA VAL A 179 27.44 12.20 0.94
C VAL A 179 27.91 12.53 2.36
N PRO A 180 29.04 13.27 2.53
CA PRO A 180 29.52 13.64 3.86
C PRO A 180 28.41 14.35 4.63
N PRO A 181 28.18 14.02 5.92
CA PRO A 181 27.23 14.76 6.72
C PRO A 181 27.63 16.24 6.67
N LEU A 182 26.67 17.12 6.34
CA LEU A 182 26.85 18.56 6.42
C LEU A 182 27.38 18.85 7.82
N ALA A 183 28.61 19.35 7.90
CA ALA A 183 29.20 19.76 9.17
C ALA A 183 28.23 20.76 9.80
N ILE A 184 27.65 20.38 10.94
CA ILE A 184 26.93 21.30 11.80
C ILE A 184 27.96 22.38 12.14
N ALA A 185 27.82 23.57 11.56
CA ALA A 185 28.61 24.71 11.97
C ALA A 185 28.37 24.87 13.47
N PRO A 186 29.42 24.84 14.32
CA PRO A 186 29.23 25.00 15.75
C PRO A 186 28.50 26.31 15.98
N GLU A 187 27.37 26.21 16.67
CA GLU A 187 26.62 27.32 17.23
C GLU A 187 27.63 28.24 17.94
N GLU A 188 27.80 29.47 17.42
CA GLU A 188 28.72 30.43 18.02
C GLU A 188 28.27 30.71 19.45
N ALA A 189 29.02 30.16 20.41
CA ALA A 189 28.87 30.47 21.82
C ALA A 189 29.02 31.98 22.03
N PRO A 190 28.25 32.58 22.95
CA PRO A 190 28.20 34.02 23.11
C PRO A 190 29.56 34.53 23.60
N THR A 191 30.18 35.42 22.82
CA THR A 191 31.38 36.13 23.25
C THR A 191 31.00 37.16 24.31
N ALA A 192 31.36 36.86 25.55
CA ALA A 192 31.42 37.84 26.61
C ALA A 192 32.54 38.85 26.32
N SER A 193 32.23 40.14 26.22
CA SER A 193 33.20 41.19 26.48
C SER A 193 32.55 42.49 26.93
N ALA A 194 32.87 42.82 28.18
CA ALA A 194 33.14 44.15 28.75
C ALA A 194 32.17 45.32 28.49
N ALA A 195 31.62 45.81 29.60
CA ALA A 195 31.00 47.12 29.76
C ALA A 195 31.93 48.27 29.31
N PRO A 196 31.31 49.42 28.97
CA PRO A 196 31.78 50.66 29.54
C PRO A 196 30.67 51.50 30.19
N THR A 197 31.15 52.29 31.13
CA THR A 197 30.55 53.28 32.03
C THR A 197 29.62 54.32 31.40
N GLU A 198 28.67 54.78 32.22
CA GLU A 198 27.85 55.98 32.07
C GLU A 198 28.70 57.23 31.74
N ASP A 199 28.23 58.04 30.78
CA ASP A 199 28.08 59.48 31.01
C ASP A 199 26.98 60.08 30.11
N GLN A 200 26.26 61.04 30.68
CA GLN A 200 25.00 61.59 30.19
C GLN A 200 25.21 62.66 29.10
N ARG A 201 24.25 62.81 28.18
CA ARG A 201 23.68 64.12 27.80
C ARG A 201 22.44 64.02 26.91
N GLU A 202 21.43 64.78 27.32
CA GLU A 202 20.13 65.03 26.70
C GLU A 202 20.22 65.61 25.28
N ALA A 203 19.26 65.24 24.41
CA ALA A 203 18.37 66.20 23.73
C ALA A 203 17.49 65.48 22.67
N ASN A 204 16.18 65.56 22.86
CA ASN A 204 15.14 65.48 21.80
C ASN A 204 14.80 66.95 21.42
N PRO A 205 14.30 67.34 20.22
CA PRO A 205 13.03 66.83 19.68
C PRO A 205 12.83 66.78 18.14
N LYS A 206 11.90 65.89 17.72
CA LYS A 206 10.85 66.03 16.67
C LYS A 206 11.19 66.55 15.24
N SER A 207 10.82 65.74 14.23
CA SER A 207 9.92 66.10 13.08
C SER A 207 9.78 64.86 12.17
N LYS A 208 8.59 64.29 11.92
CA LYS A 208 7.51 64.63 10.96
C LYS A 208 7.92 64.73 9.47
N ALA A 209 7.12 64.06 8.64
CA ALA A 209 6.86 64.23 7.19
C ALA A 209 7.88 63.58 6.22
N LYS A 210 7.54 63.15 5.00
CA LYS A 210 6.30 62.82 4.27
C LYS A 210 6.76 62.31 2.87
N ALA A 211 5.98 61.41 2.29
CA ALA A 211 5.91 60.92 0.91
C ALA A 211 6.72 61.60 -0.24
N ARG A 212 7.19 60.76 -1.18
CA ARG A 212 7.14 60.90 -2.68
C ARG A 212 7.78 59.64 -3.30
N ARG A 213 7.11 58.79 -4.11
CA ARG A 213 6.60 58.89 -5.51
C ARG A 213 7.65 59.24 -6.58
N SER A 214 7.93 58.27 -7.46
CA SER A 214 8.15 58.36 -8.92
C SER A 214 8.20 56.91 -9.48
N SER A 215 7.28 56.41 -10.33
CA SER A 215 7.15 56.55 -11.81
C SER A 215 8.48 56.27 -12.55
N SER A 216 8.61 55.42 -13.57
CA SER A 216 7.83 55.13 -14.81
C SER A 216 8.32 53.77 -15.41
N GLU A 217 7.53 52.93 -16.10
CA GLU A 217 7.29 52.87 -17.58
C GLU A 217 8.57 53.16 -18.42
N ASP A 218 8.97 52.44 -19.49
CA ASP A 218 8.29 51.54 -20.43
C ASP A 218 9.32 50.81 -21.36
N ARG A 219 8.89 49.71 -22.01
CA ARG A 219 9.28 49.09 -23.31
C ARG A 219 10.70 49.23 -23.94
N ALA A 220 11.23 48.11 -24.47
CA ALA A 220 11.31 47.84 -25.94
C ALA A 220 12.07 46.53 -26.28
N GLU A 221 11.54 45.80 -27.26
CA GLU A 221 12.15 44.70 -28.01
C GLU A 221 13.30 45.18 -28.92
N SER A 222 14.30 44.32 -29.17
CA SER A 222 14.83 44.17 -30.54
C SER A 222 15.69 42.90 -30.69
N SER A 223 15.34 42.14 -31.73
CA SER A 223 16.09 41.06 -32.36
C SER A 223 17.46 41.45 -32.90
N SER A 224 18.42 40.52 -32.93
CA SER A 224 19.17 40.16 -34.17
C SER A 224 20.22 39.07 -33.92
N LYS A 225 20.20 38.06 -34.80
CA LYS A 225 21.30 37.16 -35.19
C LYS A 225 21.96 37.77 -36.45
N PRO A 226 23.23 37.48 -36.76
CA PRO A 226 23.49 36.43 -37.76
C PRO A 226 24.79 35.59 -37.58
N GLU A 227 24.83 34.52 -38.39
CA GLU A 227 25.89 33.58 -38.85
C GLU A 227 27.28 34.22 -39.15
N ALA A 228 28.43 33.55 -39.35
CA ALA A 228 28.93 32.16 -39.35
C ALA A 228 30.50 32.17 -39.40
N SER A 229 31.11 31.01 -39.09
CA SER A 229 32.42 30.46 -39.52
C SER A 229 33.74 31.24 -39.31
N ASP A 230 34.73 30.65 -38.61
CA ASP A 230 35.87 29.97 -39.28
C ASP A 230 36.76 29.15 -38.30
N LYS A 231 37.57 28.25 -38.88
CA LYS A 231 38.31 27.13 -38.29
C LYS A 231 39.63 27.48 -37.56
N LYS A 232 40.01 26.53 -36.68
CA LYS A 232 41.35 25.91 -36.49
C LYS A 232 42.27 26.47 -35.39
N ALA A 233 42.47 25.69 -34.32
CA ALA A 233 43.80 25.27 -33.85
C ALA A 233 43.69 24.22 -32.71
N ARG A 234 44.41 23.11 -32.89
CA ARG A 234 44.68 22.07 -31.90
C ARG A 234 45.36 22.66 -30.65
N ARG A 235 44.88 22.28 -29.47
CA ARG A 235 45.76 22.01 -28.32
C ARG A 235 45.17 20.87 -27.50
N SER A 236 45.93 19.78 -27.44
CA SER A 236 45.72 18.63 -26.59
C SER A 236 45.86 19.03 -25.12
N SER A 237 44.80 18.91 -24.35
CA SER A 237 44.89 18.74 -22.90
C SER A 237 43.97 17.59 -22.52
N SER A 238 44.62 16.48 -22.18
CA SER A 238 44.04 15.33 -21.49
C SER A 238 43.30 15.82 -20.25
N SER A 239 41.97 15.84 -20.31
CA SER A 239 41.13 15.92 -19.11
C SER A 239 40.71 14.51 -18.77
N THR A 240 41.26 14.01 -17.67
CA THR A 240 40.74 12.88 -16.91
C THR A 240 39.25 13.10 -16.66
N PRO A 241 38.37 12.09 -16.82
CA PRO A 241 36.97 12.25 -16.48
C PRO A 241 36.87 12.55 -14.98
N THR A 242 36.27 13.68 -14.65
CA THR A 242 35.96 14.09 -13.27
C THR A 242 35.08 13.02 -12.62
N ALA A 243 35.31 12.79 -11.32
CA ALA A 243 34.61 11.79 -10.52
C ALA A 243 33.07 11.92 -10.58
N GLU A 244 32.54 13.11 -10.88
CA GLU A 244 31.11 13.37 -11.09
C GLU A 244 30.52 12.67 -12.33
N LYS A 245 31.26 12.61 -13.44
CA LYS A 245 30.79 11.87 -14.64
C LYS A 245 30.90 10.36 -14.48
N LYS A 246 31.86 9.88 -13.68
CA LYS A 246 31.92 8.48 -13.26
C LYS A 246 30.86 8.12 -12.22
N ALA A 247 30.40 9.08 -11.42
CA ALA A 247 29.26 8.87 -10.53
C ALA A 247 27.94 8.83 -11.32
N GLU A 248 27.80 9.62 -12.39
CA GLU A 248 26.66 9.52 -13.31
C GLU A 248 26.69 8.24 -14.16
N GLU A 249 27.85 7.79 -14.68
CA GLU A 249 27.96 6.54 -15.45
C GLU A 249 27.84 5.26 -14.59
N VAL A 250 27.98 5.35 -13.26
CA VAL A 250 27.83 4.20 -12.34
C VAL A 250 26.37 4.04 -11.84
N ILE A 251 25.46 4.95 -12.20
CA ILE A 251 24.04 4.90 -11.78
C ILE A 251 23.10 4.34 -12.87
N GLU A 252 23.59 4.02 -14.07
CA GLU A 252 22.86 3.11 -14.97
C GLU A 252 23.32 1.66 -14.75
N GLU A 253 23.12 1.15 -13.53
CA GLU A 253 22.70 -0.25 -13.45
C GLU A 253 21.34 -0.27 -14.14
N ILE A 254 21.32 -0.71 -15.41
CA ILE A 254 20.11 -0.87 -16.21
C ILE A 254 19.20 -1.78 -15.37
N VAL A 255 18.32 -1.17 -14.59
CA VAL A 255 17.10 -1.83 -14.12
C VAL A 255 16.32 -1.99 -15.40
N GLU A 256 16.54 -3.11 -16.06
CA GLU A 256 15.80 -3.52 -17.24
C GLU A 256 14.33 -3.38 -16.89
N GLU A 257 13.67 -2.35 -17.42
CA GLU A 257 12.26 -2.09 -17.13
C GLU A 257 11.48 -3.29 -17.65
N LEU A 258 11.03 -4.14 -16.72
CA LEU A 258 10.26 -5.32 -17.06
C LEU A 258 8.99 -4.86 -17.80
N PRO A 259 8.57 -5.59 -18.85
CA PRO A 259 7.38 -5.25 -19.59
C PRO A 259 6.15 -5.24 -18.68
N GLU A 260 5.17 -4.38 -18.97
CA GLU A 260 3.93 -4.30 -18.18
C GLU A 260 3.21 -5.65 -18.12
N PHE A 261 3.22 -6.39 -19.24
CA PHE A 261 2.70 -7.74 -19.37
C PHE A 261 3.76 -8.69 -19.93
N GLN A 262 3.76 -9.91 -19.44
CA GLN A 262 4.64 -11.00 -19.87
C GLN A 262 3.81 -12.23 -20.23
N GLU A 263 4.30 -13.03 -21.17
CA GLU A 263 3.66 -14.30 -21.53
C GLU A 263 3.95 -15.38 -20.49
N TRP A 264 2.89 -16.02 -20.02
CA TRP A 264 2.93 -17.18 -19.13
C TRP A 264 2.28 -18.38 -19.79
N LYS A 265 2.89 -19.55 -19.64
CA LYS A 265 2.37 -20.80 -20.18
C LYS A 265 1.38 -21.44 -19.22
N ILE A 266 0.26 -21.89 -19.74
CA ILE A 266 -0.71 -22.69 -19.00
C ILE A 266 -0.13 -24.10 -18.82
N GLY A 267 0.18 -24.45 -17.57
CA GLY A 267 0.63 -25.79 -17.18
C GLY A 267 -0.55 -26.74 -17.00
N ALA A 268 -1.60 -26.31 -16.31
CA ALA A 268 -2.81 -27.11 -16.11
C ALA A 268 -4.05 -26.25 -15.86
N VAL A 269 -5.21 -26.74 -16.31
CA VAL A 269 -6.54 -26.20 -15.97
C VAL A 269 -7.34 -27.32 -15.32
N LYS A 270 -7.54 -27.24 -14.01
CA LYS A 270 -8.19 -28.27 -13.20
C LYS A 270 -9.55 -27.79 -12.72
N LYS A 271 -10.59 -28.56 -12.99
CA LYS A 271 -11.93 -28.29 -12.44
C LYS A 271 -11.93 -28.59 -10.94
N VAL A 272 -12.27 -27.60 -10.13
CA VAL A 272 -12.30 -27.70 -8.66
C VAL A 272 -13.71 -28.06 -8.19
N ASN A 273 -14.71 -27.37 -8.72
CA ASN A 273 -16.12 -27.68 -8.49
C ASN A 273 -16.93 -27.35 -9.75
N HIS A 274 -18.25 -27.18 -9.65
CA HIS A 274 -19.10 -26.96 -10.81
C HIS A 274 -18.80 -25.65 -11.59
N ASP A 275 -18.24 -24.62 -10.95
CA ASP A 275 -17.98 -23.31 -11.59
C ASP A 275 -16.61 -22.69 -11.27
N CYS A 276 -15.71 -23.40 -10.60
CA CYS A 276 -14.36 -22.93 -10.28
C CYS A 276 -13.28 -23.80 -10.91
N LEU A 277 -12.25 -23.15 -11.43
CA LEU A 277 -11.06 -23.74 -12.02
C LEU A 277 -9.82 -23.32 -11.23
N ARG A 278 -8.89 -24.25 -11.02
CA ARG A 278 -7.51 -23.96 -10.62
C ARG A 278 -6.64 -23.97 -11.85
N ILE A 279 -5.88 -22.90 -12.04
CA ILE A 279 -5.07 -22.67 -13.24
C ILE A 279 -3.64 -22.52 -12.78
N GLU A 280 -2.81 -23.44 -13.22
CA GLU A 280 -1.39 -23.50 -12.90
C GLU A 280 -0.64 -22.95 -14.11
N MET A 281 0.18 -21.93 -13.88
CA MET A 281 0.91 -21.19 -14.91
C MET A 281 2.39 -21.14 -14.56
N SER A 282 3.23 -21.10 -15.59
CA SER A 282 4.66 -20.92 -15.40
C SER A 282 5.28 -19.95 -16.41
N CYS A 283 6.34 -19.30 -15.98
CA CYS A 283 7.17 -18.46 -16.82
C CYS A 283 8.64 -18.81 -16.59
N SER A 284 9.41 -18.93 -17.67
CA SER A 284 10.84 -19.23 -17.63
C SER A 284 11.71 -17.98 -17.48
N GLU A 285 11.13 -16.80 -17.64
CA GLU A 285 11.82 -15.52 -17.52
C GLU A 285 11.78 -15.02 -16.07
N LYS A 286 12.71 -14.11 -15.71
CA LYS A 286 12.71 -13.48 -14.39
C LYS A 286 11.48 -12.56 -14.28
N THR A 287 10.38 -13.11 -13.81
CA THR A 287 9.07 -12.46 -13.72
C THR A 287 9.07 -11.28 -12.78
N VAL A 288 9.56 -11.49 -11.56
CA VAL A 288 9.66 -10.43 -10.54
C VAL A 288 10.84 -10.69 -9.62
N GLN A 289 11.76 -9.74 -9.56
CA GLN A 289 12.83 -9.78 -8.58
C GLN A 289 12.35 -9.09 -7.30
N ASN A 290 12.42 -9.81 -6.18
CA ASN A 290 12.23 -9.25 -4.84
C ASN A 290 10.81 -8.71 -4.58
N TYR A 291 9.79 -9.38 -5.10
CA TYR A 291 8.43 -9.15 -4.63
C TYR A 291 8.17 -9.96 -3.38
N ALA A 292 7.73 -9.29 -2.33
CA ALA A 292 7.50 -9.93 -1.05
C ALA A 292 6.40 -9.23 -0.26
N GLU A 293 5.54 -8.52 -1.00
CA GLU A 293 4.29 -8.05 -0.44
C GLU A 293 3.25 -9.17 -0.47
N ASP A 294 2.42 -9.11 0.55
CA ASP A 294 1.67 -10.25 1.05
C ASP A 294 0.20 -10.22 0.59
N ILE A 295 -0.29 -9.03 0.19
CA ILE A 295 -1.66 -8.85 -0.35
C ILE A 295 -1.60 -8.13 -1.70
N TRP A 296 -1.73 -8.91 -2.76
CA TRP A 296 -1.40 -8.51 -4.12
C TRP A 296 -2.31 -9.17 -5.16
N HIS A 297 -2.35 -8.58 -6.35
CA HIS A 297 -3.04 -9.13 -7.50
C HIS A 297 -2.20 -8.96 -8.76
N ILE A 298 -2.55 -9.69 -9.80
CA ILE A 298 -2.05 -9.46 -11.16
C ILE A 298 -3.25 -9.13 -12.04
N ASP A 299 -2.98 -8.56 -13.21
CA ASP A 299 -3.94 -8.45 -14.28
C ASP A 299 -3.65 -9.49 -15.36
N LEU A 300 -4.70 -10.16 -15.81
CA LEU A 300 -4.67 -10.93 -17.05
C LEU A 300 -5.12 -10.04 -18.19
N LEU A 301 -4.41 -10.14 -19.31
CA LEU A 301 -4.75 -9.48 -20.56
C LEU A 301 -4.98 -10.54 -21.63
N ALA A 302 -6.12 -10.44 -22.32
CA ALA A 302 -6.45 -11.32 -23.42
C ALA A 302 -6.94 -10.50 -24.61
N GLU A 303 -6.39 -10.82 -25.78
CA GLU A 303 -6.86 -10.32 -27.06
C GLU A 303 -7.93 -11.29 -27.57
N MET A 304 -9.13 -10.79 -27.82
CA MET A 304 -10.29 -11.63 -28.13
C MET A 304 -10.96 -11.15 -29.42
N ASP A 305 -10.49 -11.65 -30.55
CA ASP A 305 -11.00 -11.30 -31.90
C ASP A 305 -12.49 -11.59 -32.05
N GLU A 306 -13.02 -12.61 -31.35
CA GLU A 306 -14.44 -13.02 -31.40
C GLU A 306 -15.42 -11.94 -30.90
N PHE A 307 -14.94 -10.89 -30.23
CA PHE A 307 -15.77 -9.78 -29.73
C PHE A 307 -15.44 -8.43 -30.38
N GLY A 308 -14.68 -8.43 -31.49
CA GLY A 308 -14.01 -7.25 -32.04
C GLY A 308 -12.72 -6.97 -31.26
N ASP A 309 -11.73 -6.31 -31.87
CA ASP A 309 -10.37 -6.03 -31.37
C ASP A 309 -10.31 -5.27 -30.02
N GLU A 310 -10.94 -5.79 -28.97
CA GLU A 310 -11.08 -5.20 -27.66
C GLU A 310 -10.28 -6.05 -26.67
N GLN A 311 -9.14 -5.50 -26.26
CA GLN A 311 -8.34 -6.08 -25.19
C GLN A 311 -9.15 -6.15 -23.89
N VAL A 312 -9.26 -7.35 -23.33
CA VAL A 312 -9.93 -7.57 -22.05
C VAL A 312 -8.87 -7.68 -20.96
N ARG A 313 -8.83 -6.70 -20.06
CA ARG A 313 -7.98 -6.70 -18.85
C ARG A 313 -8.81 -7.03 -17.61
N ARG A 314 -8.38 -7.99 -16.78
CA ARG A 314 -9.06 -8.30 -15.51
C ARG A 314 -8.08 -8.70 -14.41
N SER A 315 -8.32 -8.18 -13.21
CA SER A 315 -7.52 -8.47 -12.02
C SER A 315 -7.88 -9.81 -11.37
N TYR A 316 -6.87 -10.56 -10.99
CA TYR A 316 -6.99 -11.81 -10.22
C TYR A 316 -5.99 -11.80 -9.06
N THR A 317 -6.46 -12.22 -7.89
CA THR A 317 -5.60 -12.45 -6.72
C THR A 317 -5.10 -13.89 -6.74
N PRO A 318 -3.78 -14.11 -6.87
CA PRO A 318 -3.22 -15.46 -6.92
C PRO A 318 -3.32 -16.18 -5.59
N VAL A 319 -3.25 -17.51 -5.65
CA VAL A 319 -3.16 -18.37 -4.45
C VAL A 319 -1.74 -18.90 -4.22
N SER A 320 -0.86 -18.72 -5.20
CA SER A 320 0.59 -18.90 -5.03
C SER A 320 1.19 -17.78 -4.18
N SER A 321 2.23 -18.10 -3.42
CA SER A 321 3.01 -17.11 -2.66
C SER A 321 3.84 -16.20 -3.56
N ALA A 322 4.26 -15.04 -3.04
CA ALA A 322 5.21 -14.15 -3.71
C ALA A 322 6.56 -14.86 -4.03
N THR A 323 6.99 -15.78 -3.15
CA THR A 323 8.17 -16.63 -3.39
C THR A 323 7.97 -17.53 -4.60
N GLN A 324 6.83 -18.19 -4.74
CA GLN A 324 6.52 -19.01 -5.92
C GLN A 324 6.47 -18.17 -7.19
N LEU A 325 5.89 -16.96 -7.14
CA LEU A 325 5.88 -16.01 -8.26
C LEU A 325 7.31 -15.68 -8.72
N SER A 326 8.22 -15.38 -7.77
CA SER A 326 9.62 -15.08 -8.06
C SER A 326 10.41 -16.26 -8.65
N GLN A 327 9.90 -17.48 -8.45
CA GLN A 327 10.43 -18.72 -9.02
C GLN A 327 9.78 -19.07 -10.37
N GLY A 328 8.90 -18.21 -10.89
CA GLY A 328 8.23 -18.41 -12.17
C GLY A 328 6.98 -19.29 -12.09
N PHE A 329 6.34 -19.42 -10.92
CA PHE A 329 5.12 -20.20 -10.72
C PHE A 329 3.96 -19.32 -10.26
N LEU A 330 2.80 -19.49 -10.90
CA LEU A 330 1.59 -18.73 -10.59
C LEU A 330 0.38 -19.65 -10.58
N ASP A 331 -0.36 -19.64 -9.48
CA ASP A 331 -1.61 -20.38 -9.35
C ASP A 331 -2.79 -19.43 -9.17
N LEU A 332 -3.81 -19.57 -10.01
CA LEU A 332 -5.05 -18.81 -9.94
C LEU A 332 -6.24 -19.71 -9.63
N MET A 333 -7.16 -19.20 -8.81
CA MET A 333 -8.49 -19.77 -8.62
C MET A 333 -9.50 -18.88 -9.34
N VAL A 334 -10.11 -19.40 -10.40
CA VAL A 334 -10.99 -18.63 -11.29
C VAL A 334 -12.40 -19.18 -11.22
N LYS A 335 -13.35 -18.33 -10.81
CA LYS A 335 -14.78 -18.63 -10.92
C LYS A 335 -15.26 -18.28 -12.33
N VAL A 336 -15.82 -19.25 -13.03
CA VAL A 336 -16.35 -19.11 -14.39
C VAL A 336 -17.74 -18.46 -14.31
N VAL A 337 -17.81 -17.18 -14.67
CA VAL A 337 -19.06 -16.42 -14.61
C VAL A 337 -19.78 -16.53 -15.96
N PRO A 338 -21.08 -16.86 -15.99
CA PRO A 338 -21.88 -16.80 -17.22
C PRO A 338 -21.81 -15.40 -17.86
N GLY A 339 -21.45 -15.33 -19.14
CA GLY A 339 -21.25 -14.06 -19.86
C GLY A 339 -19.97 -13.28 -19.49
N GLY A 340 -19.13 -13.80 -18.59
CA GLY A 340 -17.87 -13.15 -18.23
C GLY A 340 -16.76 -13.40 -19.27
N ARG A 341 -16.45 -12.40 -20.10
CA ARG A 341 -15.45 -12.49 -21.19
C ARG A 341 -14.15 -13.18 -20.77
N MET A 342 -13.43 -12.62 -19.80
CA MET A 342 -12.15 -13.18 -19.33
C MET A 342 -12.31 -14.57 -18.72
N SER A 343 -13.30 -14.78 -17.84
CA SER A 343 -13.45 -16.08 -17.18
C SER A 343 -13.83 -17.21 -18.15
N GLN A 344 -14.54 -16.91 -19.24
CA GLN A 344 -14.86 -17.88 -20.29
C GLN A 344 -13.64 -18.16 -21.17
N HIS A 345 -12.92 -17.13 -21.58
CA HIS A 345 -11.66 -17.29 -22.33
C HIS A 345 -10.67 -18.15 -21.55
N VAL A 346 -10.42 -17.81 -20.29
CA VAL A 346 -9.53 -18.56 -19.40
C VAL A 346 -9.99 -20.02 -19.23
N ALA A 347 -11.30 -20.28 -19.17
CA ALA A 347 -11.84 -21.64 -19.10
C ALA A 347 -11.69 -22.44 -20.40
N SER A 348 -11.50 -21.76 -21.53
CA SER A 348 -11.27 -22.40 -22.84
C SER A 348 -9.82 -22.79 -23.09
N LEU A 349 -8.87 -22.25 -22.30
CA LEU A 349 -7.44 -22.51 -22.47
C LEU A 349 -7.10 -23.97 -22.15
N GLN A 350 -6.14 -24.49 -22.89
CA GLN A 350 -5.57 -25.83 -22.69
C GLN A 350 -4.12 -25.73 -22.24
N GLN A 351 -3.61 -26.83 -21.70
CA GLN A 351 -2.18 -26.95 -21.39
C GLN A 351 -1.33 -26.61 -22.63
N GLY A 352 -0.30 -25.81 -22.43
CA GLY A 352 0.59 -25.31 -23.48
C GLY A 352 0.16 -23.99 -24.12
N ALA A 353 -1.08 -23.52 -23.89
CA ALA A 353 -1.50 -22.18 -24.29
C ALA A 353 -0.75 -21.10 -23.50
N THR A 354 -0.85 -19.85 -23.94
CA THR A 354 -0.25 -18.69 -23.28
C THR A 354 -1.31 -17.70 -22.81
N MET A 355 -0.94 -16.89 -21.82
CA MET A 355 -1.74 -15.80 -21.28
C MET A 355 -0.81 -14.65 -20.89
N LEU A 356 -1.20 -13.42 -21.19
CA LEU A 356 -0.46 -12.23 -20.78
C LEU A 356 -0.79 -11.90 -19.33
N VAL A 357 0.23 -11.80 -18.49
CA VAL A 357 0.13 -11.55 -17.05
C VAL A 357 0.93 -10.31 -16.71
N SER A 358 0.33 -9.39 -15.95
CA SER A 358 1.02 -8.18 -15.52
C SER A 358 2.06 -8.45 -14.42
N GLN A 359 2.89 -7.44 -14.17
CA GLN A 359 3.62 -7.35 -12.90
C GLN A 359 2.64 -7.32 -11.70
N PRO A 360 3.02 -7.84 -10.52
CA PRO A 360 2.14 -7.86 -9.36
C PRO A 360 1.86 -6.44 -8.84
N HIS A 361 0.58 -6.15 -8.64
CA HIS A 361 0.07 -4.92 -8.06
C HIS A 361 -0.20 -5.12 -6.57
N ILE A 362 0.36 -4.24 -5.75
CA ILE A 362 0.07 -4.19 -4.32
C ILE A 362 -1.37 -3.74 -4.14
N THR A 363 -2.17 -4.56 -3.44
CA THR A 363 -3.60 -4.26 -3.23
C THR A 363 -3.81 -3.52 -1.92
N LEU A 364 -3.20 -4.03 -0.85
CA LEU A 364 -3.38 -3.57 0.52
C LEU A 364 -2.07 -3.80 1.28
N SER A 365 -1.78 -2.93 2.25
CA SER A 365 -0.74 -3.25 3.23
C SER A 365 -1.37 -3.95 4.44
N PRO A 366 -0.88 -5.14 4.84
CA PRO A 366 -1.36 -5.80 6.06
C PRO A 366 -1.14 -4.93 7.31
N SER A 367 -0.15 -4.04 7.28
CA SER A 367 0.13 -3.08 8.34
C SER A 367 -0.98 -2.04 8.58
N GLU A 368 -1.92 -1.85 7.64
CA GLU A 368 -3.11 -1.02 7.87
C GLU A 368 -4.09 -1.67 8.86
N TYR A 369 -4.01 -2.98 9.09
CA TYR A 369 -4.97 -3.78 9.86
C TYR A 369 -4.39 -4.33 11.16
N ARG A 370 -3.42 -3.63 11.75
CA ARG A 370 -2.74 -4.07 12.99
C ARG A 370 -3.64 -4.07 14.22
N GLY A 371 -4.79 -3.41 14.16
CA GLY A 371 -5.79 -3.42 15.23
C GLY A 371 -6.74 -4.61 15.15
N GLY A 372 -6.53 -5.55 14.22
CA GLY A 372 -7.51 -6.58 13.86
C GLY A 372 -8.26 -6.22 12.59
N VAL A 373 -9.03 -7.18 12.08
CA VAL A 373 -9.84 -7.00 10.87
C VAL A 373 -11.12 -7.80 10.96
N VAL A 374 -12.20 -7.21 10.47
CA VAL A 374 -13.43 -7.91 10.14
C VAL A 374 -13.58 -7.89 8.63
N MET A 375 -13.55 -9.06 8.01
CA MET A 375 -13.63 -9.23 6.58
C MET A 375 -14.89 -10.01 6.20
N ILE A 376 -15.58 -9.53 5.17
CA ILE A 376 -16.69 -10.26 4.54
C ILE A 376 -16.27 -10.55 3.11
N ALA A 377 -16.22 -11.84 2.75
CA ALA A 377 -15.81 -12.28 1.43
C ALA A 377 -16.90 -13.15 0.80
N GLY A 378 -17.20 -12.92 -0.48
CA GLY A 378 -18.20 -13.67 -1.22
C GLY A 378 -17.64 -14.33 -2.47
N GLY A 379 -17.92 -15.62 -2.66
CA GLY A 379 -17.53 -16.36 -3.87
C GLY A 379 -16.02 -16.28 -4.17
N SER A 380 -15.65 -15.71 -5.31
CA SER A 380 -14.25 -15.61 -5.75
C SER A 380 -13.38 -14.69 -4.88
N ALA A 381 -13.97 -13.81 -4.07
CA ALA A 381 -13.21 -12.96 -3.13
C ALA A 381 -12.49 -13.76 -2.03
N VAL A 382 -12.72 -15.07 -1.95
CA VAL A 382 -11.99 -15.98 -1.05
C VAL A 382 -10.48 -15.92 -1.24
N THR A 383 -9.97 -15.70 -2.45
CA THR A 383 -8.51 -15.61 -2.68
C THR A 383 -7.92 -14.36 -2.04
N VAL A 384 -8.62 -13.23 -2.12
CA VAL A 384 -8.28 -12.01 -1.40
C VAL A 384 -8.36 -12.25 0.11
N ALA A 385 -9.41 -12.92 0.58
CA ALA A 385 -9.58 -13.22 1.99
C ALA A 385 -8.45 -14.07 2.54
N LEU A 386 -8.04 -15.10 1.80
CA LEU A 386 -6.94 -15.97 2.17
C LEU A 386 -5.64 -15.17 2.31
N GLN A 387 -5.25 -14.40 1.28
CA GLN A 387 -4.06 -13.55 1.37
C GLN A 387 -4.15 -12.56 2.55
N VAL A 388 -5.27 -11.84 2.71
CA VAL A 388 -5.44 -10.87 3.80
C VAL A 388 -5.31 -11.53 5.18
N CYS A 389 -6.02 -12.63 5.41
CA CYS A 389 -6.02 -13.32 6.70
C CYS A 389 -4.64 -13.89 7.02
N GLU A 390 -4.02 -14.64 6.11
CA GLU A 390 -2.68 -15.18 6.32
C GLU A 390 -1.63 -14.10 6.58
N SER A 391 -1.76 -12.97 5.89
CA SER A 391 -0.83 -11.86 6.01
C SER A 391 -0.97 -11.17 7.36
N ILE A 392 -2.20 -10.89 7.80
CA ILE A 392 -2.46 -10.25 9.09
C ILE A 392 -2.12 -11.20 10.24
N LEU A 393 -2.47 -12.48 10.16
CA LEU A 393 -2.14 -13.47 11.20
C LEU A 393 -0.62 -13.62 11.37
N ARG A 394 0.15 -13.67 10.26
CA ARG A 394 1.62 -13.61 10.33
C ARG A 394 2.14 -12.33 11.00
N LEU A 395 1.42 -11.20 10.92
CA LEU A 395 1.76 -9.99 11.67
C LEU A 395 1.50 -10.11 13.17
N VAL A 396 0.44 -10.83 13.54
CA VAL A 396 0.05 -11.04 14.94
C VAL A 396 1.05 -11.98 15.62
N GLU A 397 1.41 -13.10 14.97
CA GLU A 397 2.32 -14.12 15.51
C GLU A 397 3.75 -13.59 15.73
N ARG A 398 4.34 -12.91 14.73
CA ARG A 398 5.74 -12.40 14.79
C ARG A 398 5.99 -11.34 15.85
N ARG A 399 4.95 -10.76 16.45
CA ARG A 399 5.10 -9.79 17.55
C ARG A 399 5.36 -10.49 18.89
N ASN A 400 4.88 -11.71 19.06
CA ASN A 400 5.01 -12.44 20.32
C ASN A 400 6.47 -12.89 20.59
N GLU A 401 7.30 -13.01 19.54
CA GLU A 401 8.68 -13.50 19.67
C GLU A 401 9.71 -12.39 19.93
N ASP A 402 9.52 -11.19 19.39
CA ASP A 402 10.51 -10.09 19.45
C ASP A 402 10.16 -8.95 20.44
N ASP A 403 8.93 -8.89 20.98
CA ASP A 403 8.38 -7.68 21.63
C ASP A 403 7.78 -7.94 23.04
N ALA A 404 8.38 -8.86 23.81
CA ALA A 404 7.93 -9.22 25.16
C ALA A 404 8.11 -8.11 26.22
N LEU A 405 8.61 -6.92 25.85
CA LEU A 405 9.02 -5.90 26.81
C LEU A 405 8.61 -4.46 26.45
N THR A 406 7.45 -4.20 25.85
CA THR A 406 6.68 -2.94 26.06
C THR A 406 5.35 -2.96 25.30
N MET A 407 4.29 -3.47 25.92
CA MET A 407 2.94 -2.93 25.71
C MET A 407 2.13 -3.04 27.01
N PRO A 408 1.36 -2.02 27.37
CA PRO A 408 0.43 -2.11 28.51
C PRO A 408 -0.63 -3.19 28.22
N VAL A 409 -0.79 -4.07 29.21
CA VAL A 409 -1.91 -5.02 29.31
C VAL A 409 -3.21 -4.21 29.26
N GLY A 410 -4.01 -4.39 28.20
CA GLY A 410 -5.33 -3.74 28.11
C GLY A 410 -5.85 -3.29 26.74
N MET A 411 -5.15 -3.54 25.60
CA MET A 411 -5.81 -3.46 24.29
C MET A 411 -6.40 -4.83 23.91
N PRO A 412 -7.68 -4.92 23.49
CA PRO A 412 -8.29 -6.18 23.07
C PRO A 412 -7.51 -6.80 21.91
N GLY A 413 -7.51 -8.14 21.86
CA GLY A 413 -6.77 -8.95 20.90
C GLY A 413 -6.97 -8.49 19.45
N LYS A 414 -5.92 -8.62 18.64
CA LYS A 414 -5.95 -8.30 17.20
C LYS A 414 -6.72 -9.38 16.45
N GLU A 415 -8.02 -9.44 16.69
CA GLU A 415 -8.88 -10.49 16.15
C GLU A 415 -9.02 -10.36 14.63
N VAL A 416 -9.00 -11.51 13.95
CA VAL A 416 -9.23 -11.63 12.51
C VAL A 416 -10.52 -12.41 12.32
N HIS A 417 -11.61 -11.69 12.07
CA HIS A 417 -12.92 -12.27 11.80
C HIS A 417 -13.21 -12.31 10.31
N LEU A 418 -13.39 -13.51 9.75
CA LEU A 418 -13.74 -13.73 8.35
C LEU A 418 -15.16 -14.30 8.21
N PHE A 419 -16.03 -13.57 7.52
CA PHE A 419 -17.35 -14.04 7.11
C PHE A 419 -17.33 -14.51 5.66
N MET A 420 -17.31 -15.83 5.45
CA MET A 420 -17.30 -16.46 4.13
C MET A 420 -18.70 -16.69 3.60
N CYS A 421 -19.09 -15.96 2.56
CA CYS A 421 -20.43 -15.95 1.99
C CYS A 421 -20.51 -16.73 0.67
N ASN A 422 -21.21 -17.86 0.67
CA ASN A 422 -21.32 -18.76 -0.49
C ASN A 422 -22.77 -19.20 -0.73
N LYS A 423 -23.08 -19.76 -1.92
CA LYS A 423 -24.46 -20.22 -2.16
C LYS A 423 -24.69 -21.53 -1.43
N THR A 424 -23.85 -22.53 -1.66
CA THR A 424 -23.89 -23.86 -1.04
C THR A 424 -22.56 -24.21 -0.36
N ALA A 425 -22.48 -25.36 0.32
CA ALA A 425 -21.23 -25.86 0.89
C ALA A 425 -20.19 -26.24 -0.19
N GLU A 426 -20.63 -26.72 -1.35
CA GLU A 426 -19.76 -27.08 -2.48
C GLU A 426 -19.06 -25.87 -3.11
N ASP A 427 -19.60 -24.66 -2.87
CA ASP A 427 -18.99 -23.40 -3.29
C ASP A 427 -17.87 -22.94 -2.34
N VAL A 428 -17.72 -23.55 -1.16
CA VAL A 428 -16.71 -23.15 -0.17
C VAL A 428 -15.36 -23.66 -0.63
N LEU A 429 -14.51 -22.73 -1.06
CA LEU A 429 -13.13 -23.01 -1.47
C LEU A 429 -12.18 -22.85 -0.28
N PHE A 430 -11.08 -23.62 -0.30
CA PHE A 430 -10.01 -23.56 0.71
C PHE A 430 -10.47 -23.84 2.15
N ALA A 431 -11.51 -24.66 2.33
CA ALA A 431 -12.03 -25.03 3.66
C ALA A 431 -10.92 -25.60 4.56
N ASP A 432 -10.15 -26.56 4.05
CA ASP A 432 -9.03 -27.18 4.78
C ASP A 432 -7.99 -26.14 5.23
N ARG A 433 -7.68 -25.16 4.36
CA ARG A 433 -6.71 -24.12 4.68
C ARG A 433 -7.21 -23.16 5.77
N PHE A 434 -8.49 -22.80 5.74
CA PHE A 434 -9.07 -21.98 6.81
C PHE A 434 -9.18 -22.74 8.13
N GLU A 435 -9.40 -24.06 8.09
CA GLU A 435 -9.37 -24.92 9.26
C GLU A 435 -7.96 -25.00 9.86
N GLU A 436 -6.92 -25.16 9.03
CA GLU A 436 -5.52 -25.08 9.47
C GLU A 436 -5.22 -23.74 10.16
N LEU A 437 -5.67 -22.63 9.58
CA LEU A 437 -5.51 -21.31 10.19
C LEU A 437 -6.25 -21.20 11.52
N LEU A 438 -7.48 -21.74 11.62
CA LEU A 438 -8.28 -21.73 12.85
C LEU A 438 -7.60 -22.52 13.97
N GLN A 439 -6.98 -23.65 13.64
CA GLN A 439 -6.25 -24.48 14.60
C GLN A 439 -4.93 -23.85 15.04
N ALA A 440 -4.22 -23.20 14.11
CA ALA A 440 -2.94 -22.57 14.39
C ALA A 440 -3.07 -21.23 15.13
N ASN A 441 -4.18 -20.51 14.94
CA ASN A 441 -4.33 -19.12 15.40
C ASN A 441 -5.59 -18.92 16.27
N PRO A 442 -5.45 -18.83 17.60
CA PRO A 442 -6.58 -18.58 18.50
C PRO A 442 -7.33 -17.26 18.26
N SER A 443 -6.66 -16.28 17.63
CA SER A 443 -7.23 -14.97 17.25
C SER A 443 -7.88 -14.95 15.86
N PHE A 444 -7.91 -16.10 15.18
CA PHE A 444 -8.59 -16.24 13.90
C PHE A 444 -9.98 -16.84 14.12
N HIS A 445 -10.97 -16.24 13.47
CA HIS A 445 -12.35 -16.68 13.51
C HIS A 445 -12.92 -16.70 12.10
N VAL A 446 -13.44 -17.84 11.66
CA VAL A 446 -14.12 -17.97 10.36
C VAL A 446 -15.58 -18.37 10.56
N THR A 447 -16.49 -17.65 9.90
CA THR A 447 -17.94 -17.92 9.92
C THR A 447 -18.44 -18.14 8.49
N HIS A 448 -18.89 -19.36 8.20
CA HIS A 448 -19.50 -19.68 6.91
C HIS A 448 -20.98 -19.27 6.88
N CYS A 449 -21.32 -18.42 5.91
CA CYS A 449 -22.66 -17.90 5.64
C CYS A 449 -23.17 -18.49 4.33
N LEU A 450 -24.10 -19.44 4.41
CA LEU A 450 -24.67 -20.09 3.21
C LEU A 450 -26.07 -19.60 2.90
N SER A 451 -26.34 -19.33 1.63
CA SER A 451 -27.69 -18.97 1.17
C SER A 451 -28.62 -20.17 0.98
N GLN A 452 -28.04 -21.35 0.75
CA GLN A 452 -28.68 -22.63 0.45
C GLN A 452 -27.84 -23.77 1.07
N GLY A 453 -28.49 -24.87 1.45
CA GLY A 453 -27.78 -26.03 2.01
C GLY A 453 -27.30 -25.85 3.46
N GLN A 454 -26.68 -26.90 4.00
CA GLN A 454 -26.03 -26.88 5.32
C GLN A 454 -24.54 -26.60 5.13
N PRO A 455 -23.86 -25.93 6.09
CA PRO A 455 -22.41 -25.78 6.06
C PRO A 455 -21.72 -27.16 6.02
N PRO A 456 -20.49 -27.26 5.47
CA PRO A 456 -19.73 -28.51 5.51
C PRO A 456 -19.63 -28.99 6.96
N ALA A 457 -19.72 -30.31 7.16
CA ALA A 457 -19.50 -30.89 8.47
C ALA A 457 -18.06 -30.56 8.91
N PRO A 458 -17.81 -30.25 10.20
CA PRO A 458 -16.45 -30.07 10.67
C PRO A 458 -15.64 -31.33 10.35
N ALA A 459 -14.44 -31.15 9.78
CA ALA A 459 -13.53 -32.25 9.55
C ALA A 459 -13.17 -32.87 10.92
N THR A 460 -13.49 -34.14 11.10
CA THR A 460 -13.23 -34.92 12.33
C THR A 460 -11.77 -35.20 12.54
#